data_AF-A0A1H2CIL3-F1
#
_entry.id   AF-A0A1H2CIL3-F1
#
_cell.length_a   1.000
_cell.length_b   1.000
_cell.length_c   1.000
_cell.angle_alpha   90.00
_cell.angle_beta   90.00
_cell.angle_gamma   90.00
#
_symmetry.space_group_name_H-M   'P 1'
#
loop_
_entity.id
_entity.type
_entity.pdbx_description
1 polymer ?
#
loop_
_entity_poly.entity_id
_entity_poly.type
_entity_poly.pdbx_seq_one_letter_code
_entity_poly.pdbx_strand_id
1 'polypeptide(L)'
;MTARTMARFHRAETPHTDWCARDHRCGIDVHRSPEFIADGPIGGRAVMTRVRVAEVDYAEIRIRVPLSRTEDTARRQLGTALHLCRELLAAIAAIRPPALRGRAGRPALDRKTP
;
A
#
# COMPACT_ATOMS: atom_id res chain seq x y z
N MET A 1 15.36 42.73 -23.57
CA MET A 1 14.75 41.80 -22.59
C MET A 1 15.39 40.43 -22.76
N THR A 2 16.35 40.09 -21.91
CA THR A 2 17.08 38.80 -21.98
C THR A 2 16.26 37.71 -21.30
N ALA A 3 15.82 36.71 -22.06
CA ALA A 3 15.10 35.57 -21.54
C ALA A 3 16.02 34.77 -20.61
N ARG A 4 15.66 34.69 -19.32
CA ARG A 4 16.30 33.76 -18.37
C ARG A 4 15.93 32.34 -18.79
N THR A 5 16.90 31.60 -19.32
CA THR A 5 16.79 30.15 -19.49
C THR A 5 16.53 29.53 -18.13
N MET A 6 15.33 29.00 -17.91
CA MET A 6 15.06 28.21 -16.70
C MET A 6 15.99 27.00 -16.73
N ALA A 7 16.82 26.86 -15.70
CA ALA A 7 17.65 25.69 -15.52
C ALA A 7 16.75 24.46 -15.60
N ARG A 8 17.04 23.54 -16.53
CA ARG A 8 16.36 22.24 -16.55
C ARG A 8 16.63 21.60 -15.20
N PHE A 9 15.57 21.38 -14.42
CA PHE A 9 15.63 20.50 -13.28
C PHE A 9 15.95 19.10 -13.80
N HIS A 10 17.24 18.75 -13.82
CA HIS A 10 17.67 17.38 -14.00
C HIS A 10 17.28 16.63 -12.74
N ARG A 11 16.18 15.88 -12.83
CA ARG A 11 15.80 14.93 -11.80
C ARG A 11 16.78 13.77 -11.89
N ALA A 12 17.57 13.54 -10.84
CA ALA A 12 18.32 12.30 -10.72
C ALA A 12 17.31 11.15 -10.62
N GLU A 13 17.49 10.11 -11.43
CA GLU A 13 16.70 8.89 -11.30
C GLU A 13 17.05 8.20 -9.98
N THR A 14 16.04 7.85 -9.19
CA THR A 14 16.23 7.04 -7.99
C THR A 14 16.63 5.63 -8.43
N PRO A 15 17.71 5.02 -7.88
CA PRO A 15 18.13 3.68 -8.24
C PRO A 15 16.97 2.67 -8.12
N HIS A 16 16.72 1.90 -9.18
CA HIS A 16 15.67 0.87 -9.13
C HIS A 16 16.05 -0.24 -8.15
N THR A 17 15.09 -0.69 -7.34
CA THR A 17 15.24 -1.96 -6.62
C THR A 17 15.20 -3.14 -7.60
N ASP A 18 15.77 -4.27 -7.20
CA ASP A 18 15.80 -5.51 -7.97
C ASP A 18 14.41 -6.08 -8.29
N TRP A 19 13.45 -5.86 -7.38
CA TRP A 19 12.04 -6.24 -7.54
C TRP A 19 11.19 -5.20 -8.28
N CYS A 20 11.73 -4.01 -8.53
CA CYS A 20 11.02 -2.93 -9.20
C CYS A 20 10.68 -3.35 -10.64
N ALA A 21 9.40 -3.35 -11.00
CA ALA A 21 8.99 -3.58 -12.37
C ALA A 21 9.48 -2.38 -13.20
N ARG A 22 10.56 -2.53 -13.97
CA ARG A 22 11.20 -1.41 -14.70
C ARG A 22 10.31 -0.76 -15.77
N ASP A 23 9.07 -1.22 -15.90
CA ASP A 23 8.06 -0.82 -16.86
C ASP A 23 7.06 0.24 -16.33
N HIS A 24 7.06 0.54 -15.03
CA HIS A 24 6.34 1.71 -14.50
C HIS A 24 7.27 2.91 -14.36
N ARG A 25 6.74 4.12 -14.62
CA ARG A 25 7.48 5.35 -14.36
C ARG A 25 7.65 5.50 -12.84
N CYS A 26 8.81 5.11 -12.32
CA CYS A 26 9.25 5.41 -10.95
C CYS A 26 9.37 6.93 -10.81
N GLY A 27 8.27 7.58 -10.44
CA GLY A 27 8.25 9.01 -10.16
C GLY A 27 8.07 9.23 -8.66
N ILE A 28 8.83 10.16 -8.08
CA ILE A 28 8.66 10.67 -6.71
C ILE A 28 8.99 9.61 -5.64
N ASP A 29 10.17 8.98 -5.74
CA ASP A 29 10.65 7.97 -4.77
C ASP A 29 9.65 6.85 -4.47
N VAL A 30 8.78 6.59 -5.44
CA VAL A 30 7.82 5.48 -5.42
C VAL A 30 8.31 4.41 -6.37
N HIS A 31 8.54 3.21 -5.83
CA HIS A 31 8.83 2.01 -6.61
C HIS A 31 7.74 0.97 -6.40
N ARG A 32 7.34 0.28 -7.47
CA ARG A 32 6.27 -0.74 -7.46
C ARG A 32 6.75 -2.05 -8.08
N SER A 33 6.37 -3.17 -7.47
CA SER A 33 6.58 -4.49 -8.06
C SER A 33 5.56 -4.75 -9.18
N PRO A 34 5.72 -5.84 -9.95
CA PRO A 34 4.62 -6.41 -10.69
C PRO A 34 3.45 -6.77 -9.74
N GLU A 35 2.26 -6.87 -10.30
CA GLU A 35 1.07 -7.29 -9.56
C GLU A 35 1.15 -8.78 -9.20
N PHE A 36 0.91 -9.10 -7.93
CA PHE A 36 0.62 -10.46 -7.46
C PHE A 36 -0.89 -10.63 -7.42
N ILE A 37 -1.43 -11.51 -8.27
CA ILE A 37 -2.88 -11.68 -8.43
C ILE A 37 -3.31 -12.99 -7.77
N ALA A 38 -4.35 -12.92 -6.95
CA ALA A 38 -5.04 -14.07 -6.39
C ALA A 38 -6.53 -13.99 -6.77
N ASP A 39 -6.97 -14.94 -7.59
CA ASP A 39 -8.38 -15.12 -7.91
C ASP A 39 -9.02 -16.08 -6.89
N GLY A 40 -10.18 -15.70 -6.38
CA GLY A 40 -10.93 -16.47 -5.40
C GLY A 40 -12.14 -17.18 -6.01
N PRO A 41 -12.77 -18.09 -5.25
CA PRO A 41 -14.12 -18.55 -5.53
C PRO A 41 -15.06 -17.34 -5.69
N ILE A 42 -16.25 -17.55 -6.29
CA ILE A 42 -17.32 -16.53 -6.41
C ILE A 42 -16.92 -15.23 -7.16
N GLY A 43 -15.85 -15.25 -7.96
CA GLY A 43 -15.42 -14.08 -8.76
C GLY A 43 -14.74 -12.97 -7.95
N GLY A 44 -14.23 -13.31 -6.76
CA GLY A 44 -13.39 -12.41 -5.98
C GLY A 44 -11.98 -12.30 -6.59
N ARG A 45 -11.37 -11.11 -6.49
CA ARG A 45 -9.98 -10.87 -6.91
C ARG A 45 -9.25 -10.03 -5.88
N ALA A 46 -8.07 -10.50 -5.48
CA ALA A 46 -7.10 -9.73 -4.73
C ALA A 46 -5.90 -9.43 -5.63
N VAL A 47 -5.48 -8.17 -5.63
CA VAL A 47 -4.25 -7.71 -6.28
C VAL A 47 -3.35 -7.14 -5.19
N MET A 48 -2.14 -7.64 -5.10
CA MET A 48 -1.13 -7.17 -4.18
C MET A 48 0.06 -6.60 -4.94
N THR A 49 0.63 -5.52 -4.43
CA THR A 49 1.82 -4.87 -4.99
C THR A 49 2.74 -4.49 -3.85
N ARG A 50 4.04 -4.83 -3.96
CA ARG A 50 5.05 -4.27 -3.07
C ARG A 50 5.33 -2.85 -3.54
N VAL A 51 5.19 -1.89 -2.64
CA VAL A 51 5.42 -0.47 -2.92
C VAL A 51 6.44 0.07 -1.94
N ARG A 52 7.50 0.68 -2.45
CA ARG A 52 8.44 1.47 -1.64
C ARG A 52 8.07 2.93 -1.79
N VAL A 53 7.93 3.64 -0.67
CA VAL A 53 7.81 5.10 -0.64
C VAL A 53 8.90 5.62 0.28
N ALA A 54 9.84 6.39 -0.30
CA ALA A 54 11.11 6.72 0.37
C ALA A 54 11.80 5.44 0.88
N GLU A 55 12.03 5.32 2.19
CA GLU A 55 12.75 4.18 2.79
C GLU A 55 11.84 3.08 3.36
N VAL A 56 10.52 3.16 3.12
CA VAL A 56 9.55 2.22 3.71
C VAL A 56 8.90 1.37 2.63
N ASP A 57 8.95 0.06 2.83
CA ASP A 57 8.25 -0.93 2.02
C ASP A 57 6.86 -1.22 2.60
N TYR A 58 5.86 -1.19 1.73
CA TYR A 58 4.47 -1.51 1.99
C TYR A 58 4.03 -2.67 1.09
N ALA A 59 3.12 -3.50 1.62
CA ALA A 59 2.27 -4.32 0.78
C ALA A 59 0.96 -3.55 0.57
N GLU A 60 0.74 -3.06 -0.64
CA GLU A 60 -0.56 -2.53 -1.05
C GLU A 60 -1.44 -3.68 -1.51
N ILE A 61 -2.65 -3.79 -0.96
CA ILE A 61 -3.59 -4.85 -1.29
C ILE A 61 -4.92 -4.21 -1.71
N ARG A 62 -5.38 -4.55 -2.91
CA ARG A 62 -6.69 -4.16 -3.44
C ARG A 62 -7.54 -5.41 -3.64
N ILE A 63 -8.66 -5.49 -2.91
CA ILE A 63 -9.56 -6.65 -2.92
C ILE A 63 -10.91 -6.22 -3.49
N ARG A 64 -11.45 -7.01 -4.41
CA ARG A 64 -12.81 -6.88 -4.93
C ARG A 64 -13.54 -8.21 -4.74
N VAL A 65 -14.69 -8.17 -4.07
CA VAL A 65 -15.55 -9.34 -3.87
C VAL A 65 -16.99 -8.97 -4.23
N PRO A 66 -17.72 -9.79 -5.01
CA PRO A 66 -19.15 -9.59 -5.22
C PRO A 66 -19.92 -9.74 -3.91
N LEU A 67 -20.80 -8.79 -3.63
CA LEU A 67 -21.69 -8.86 -2.47
C LEU A 67 -23.06 -9.42 -2.86
N SER A 68 -23.76 -9.97 -1.87
CA SER A 68 -25.16 -10.37 -2.01
C SER A 68 -26.02 -9.16 -2.38
N ARG A 69 -27.10 -9.41 -3.12
CA ARG A 69 -28.14 -8.39 -3.39
C ARG A 69 -29.03 -8.13 -2.18
N THR A 70 -28.99 -9.00 -1.18
CA THR A 70 -29.73 -8.85 0.07
C THR A 70 -28.87 -8.08 1.08
N GLU A 71 -29.33 -6.91 1.49
CA GLU A 71 -28.58 -5.96 2.34
C GLU A 71 -28.04 -6.60 3.62
N ASP A 72 -28.86 -7.35 4.36
CA ASP A 72 -28.44 -8.01 5.60
C ASP A 72 -27.29 -9.01 5.37
N THR A 73 -27.33 -9.71 4.23
CA THR A 73 -26.26 -10.64 3.85
C THR A 73 -25.00 -9.87 3.42
N ALA A 74 -25.15 -8.79 2.65
CA ALA A 74 -24.03 -7.93 2.26
C ALA A 74 -23.33 -7.31 3.48
N ARG A 75 -24.08 -6.88 4.49
CA ARG A 75 -23.53 -6.38 5.77
C ARG A 75 -22.73 -7.44 6.51
N ARG A 76 -23.25 -8.66 6.59
CA ARG A 76 -22.51 -9.79 7.19
C ARG A 76 -21.23 -10.09 6.41
N GLN A 77 -21.29 -10.09 5.08
CA GLN A 77 -20.11 -10.28 4.22
C GLN A 77 -19.04 -9.20 4.47
N LEU A 78 -19.44 -7.93 4.56
CA LEU A 78 -18.53 -6.83 4.86
C LEU A 78 -17.93 -6.94 6.27
N GLY A 79 -18.73 -7.31 7.26
CA GLY A 79 -18.26 -7.55 8.63
C GLY A 79 -17.21 -8.67 8.68
N THR A 80 -17.48 -9.79 8.02
CA THR A 80 -16.53 -10.91 7.89
C THR A 80 -15.26 -10.49 7.16
N ALA A 81 -15.38 -9.77 6.03
CA ALA A 81 -14.21 -9.28 5.29
C ALA A 81 -13.34 -8.37 6.16
N LEU A 82 -13.93 -7.45 6.92
CA LEU A 82 -13.19 -6.57 7.82
C LEU A 82 -12.50 -7.36 8.95
N HIS A 83 -13.16 -8.36 9.52
CA HIS A 83 -12.55 -9.23 10.53
C HIS A 83 -11.34 -9.98 9.96
N LEU A 84 -11.47 -10.60 8.77
CA LEU A 84 -10.37 -11.30 8.11
C LEU A 84 -9.21 -10.37 7.74
N CYS A 85 -9.48 -9.13 7.33
CA CYS A 85 -8.43 -8.13 7.13
C CYS A 85 -7.66 -7.83 8.42
N ARG A 86 -8.33 -7.79 9.59
CA ARG A 86 -7.65 -7.60 10.88
C ARG A 86 -6.77 -8.79 11.24
N GLU A 87 -7.26 -10.01 11.04
CA GLU A 87 -6.49 -11.24 11.24
C GLU A 87 -5.27 -11.30 10.32
N LEU A 88 -5.42 -10.92 9.04
CA LEU A 88 -4.32 -10.82 8.09
C LEU A 88 -3.24 -9.85 8.59
N LEU A 89 -3.64 -8.65 9.03
CA LEU A 89 -2.70 -7.67 9.56
C LEU A 89 -1.97 -8.17 10.81
N ALA A 90 -2.68 -8.86 11.71
CA ALA A 90 -2.09 -9.46 12.90
C ALA A 90 -1.07 -10.56 12.54
N ALA A 91 -1.43 -11.45 11.61
CA ALA A 91 -0.54 -12.51 11.14
C ALA A 91 0.74 -11.96 10.48
N ILE A 92 0.61 -10.93 9.64
CA ILE A 92 1.76 -10.25 9.03
C ILE A 92 2.63 -9.58 10.11
N ALA A 93 2.02 -8.91 11.08
CA ALA A 93 2.73 -8.26 12.17
C ALA A 93 3.50 -9.27 13.05
N ALA A 94 2.97 -10.48 13.25
CA ALA A 94 3.61 -11.53 14.03
C ALA A 94 4.91 -12.07 13.39
N ILE A 95 4.99 -12.07 12.05
CA ILE A 95 6.17 -12.52 11.30
C ILE A 95 7.19 -11.39 11.12
N ARG A 96 6.76 -10.14 11.28
CA ARG A 96 7.61 -8.97 11.13
C ARG A 96 8.65 -8.94 12.26
N PRO A 97 9.96 -8.84 11.96
CA PRO A 97 10.98 -8.63 12.98
C PRO A 97 10.67 -7.39 13.83
N PRO A 98 10.96 -7.41 15.15
CA PRO A 98 10.79 -6.24 15.99
C PRO A 98 11.71 -5.12 15.48
N ALA A 99 11.07 -4.03 15.05
CA ALA A 99 11.63 -2.77 14.57
C ALA A 99 12.08 -2.70 13.09
N LEU A 100 11.27 -2.01 12.28
CA LEU A 100 11.88 -0.95 11.47
C LEU A 100 12.41 0.09 12.46
N ARG A 101 13.70 0.44 12.40
CA ARG A 101 14.18 1.66 13.07
C ARG A 101 13.51 2.85 12.39
N GLY A 102 12.34 3.26 12.86
CA GLY A 102 11.60 4.37 12.26
C GLY A 102 10.25 4.60 12.92
N ARG A 103 10.17 5.72 13.66
CA ARG A 103 8.97 6.36 14.24
C ARG A 103 8.56 5.91 15.65
N ALA A 104 9.49 5.96 16.61
CA ALA A 104 9.13 6.44 17.94
C ALA A 104 8.82 7.93 17.81
N GLY A 105 7.62 8.38 18.22
CA GLY A 105 7.35 9.81 18.39
C GLY A 105 6.47 10.50 17.34
N ARG A 106 5.38 9.86 16.87
CA ARG A 106 4.21 10.67 16.50
C ARG A 106 3.18 10.53 17.62
N PRO A 107 2.95 11.56 18.44
CA PRO A 107 1.82 11.54 19.36
C PRO A 107 0.55 11.37 18.52
N ALA A 108 -0.36 10.53 19.01
CA ALA A 108 -1.70 10.45 18.45
C ALA A 108 -2.25 11.88 18.40
N LEU A 109 -2.55 12.36 17.19
CA LEU A 109 -3.49 13.46 17.03
C LEU A 109 -4.75 12.97 17.74
N ASP A 110 -5.26 13.75 18.68
CA ASP A 110 -6.56 13.57 19.36
C ASP A 110 -6.55 12.97 20.78
N ARG A 111 -5.58 13.35 21.62
CA ARG A 111 -5.84 13.40 23.07
C ARG A 111 -5.87 14.84 23.58
N LYS A 112 -7.00 15.52 23.39
CA LYS A 112 -7.39 16.59 24.33
C LYS A 112 -7.69 15.91 25.66
N THR A 113 -6.83 16.13 26.65
CA THR A 113 -7.10 15.78 28.04
C THR A 113 -7.68 17.05 28.70
N PRO A 114 -8.73 16.94 29.53
CA PRO A 114 -9.40 18.07 30.18
C PRO A 114 -8.48 18.90 31.09
#